data_AF-A0A7C1IJB0-F1
#
_entry.id   AF-A0A7C1IJB0-F1
#
_cell.length_a   1.000
_cell.length_b   1.000
_cell.length_c   1.000
_cell.angle_alpha   90.00
_cell.angle_beta   90.00
_cell.angle_gamma   90.00
#
_symmetry.space_group_name_H-M   'P 1'
#
loop_
_entity.id
_entity.type
_entity.pdbx_description
1 polymer ?
#
loop_
_entity_poly.entity_id
_entity_poly.type
_entity_poly.pdbx_seq_one_letter_code
_entity_poly.pdbx_strand_id
1 'polypeptide(L)'
;MNENEIEGMPSNLQTKAISLAPLGAKEYAWEMQHALEVVRFCQDNGVAILGGDVLERTDGNNIKYTYDNWYLVQVNEDWANYVSRSCKYATEKILFFLERLPDKRLLFALVMARGPQATESLRIPPDV
;
A
#
# COMPACT_ATOMS: atom_id res chain seq x y z
N MET A 1 1.71 14.44 2.46
CA MET A 1 1.95 13.25 3.31
C MET A 1 3.40 12.85 3.08
N ASN A 2 4.25 12.99 4.09
CA ASN A 2 5.63 12.52 4.09
C ASN A 2 6.06 12.48 5.55
N GLU A 3 6.20 11.26 6.08
CA GLU A 3 7.14 10.84 7.13
C GLU A 3 6.85 9.34 7.38
N ASN A 4 7.69 8.52 6.73
CA ASN A 4 7.79 7.05 6.75
C ASN A 4 6.51 6.23 6.55
N GLU A 5 6.19 5.91 5.30
CA GLU A 5 5.12 4.95 4.91
C GLU A 5 5.22 3.58 5.60
N ILE A 6 6.42 3.20 6.04
CA ILE A 6 6.70 1.92 6.70
C ILE A 6 6.76 2.02 8.23
N GLU A 7 6.71 3.23 8.79
CA GLU A 7 6.74 3.44 10.23
C GLU A 7 5.41 2.99 10.85
N GLY A 8 5.51 2.09 11.84
CA GLY A 8 4.36 1.40 12.44
C GLY A 8 4.01 0.05 11.80
N MET A 9 4.67 -0.36 10.71
CA MET A 9 4.56 -1.74 10.21
C MET A 9 5.38 -2.71 11.08
N PRO A 10 5.04 -4.01 11.11
CA PRO A 10 5.88 -5.05 11.67
C PRO A 10 7.31 -5.02 11.11
N SER A 11 8.31 -5.30 11.96
CA SER A 11 9.73 -5.22 11.60
C SER A 11 10.12 -6.18 10.46
N ASN A 12 9.43 -7.31 10.30
CA ASN A 12 9.62 -8.20 9.14
C ASN A 12 9.22 -7.52 7.82
N LEU A 13 8.19 -6.67 7.80
CA LEU A 13 7.79 -5.93 6.58
C LEU A 13 8.73 -4.76 6.30
N GLN A 14 9.17 -4.05 7.34
CA GLN A 14 10.13 -2.94 7.20
C GLN A 14 11.47 -3.44 6.65
N THR A 15 12.01 -4.55 7.17
CA THR A 15 13.30 -5.10 6.71
C THR A 15 13.26 -5.68 5.30
N LYS A 16 12.06 -5.95 4.77
CA LYS A 16 11.84 -6.43 3.40
C LYS A 16 11.46 -5.32 2.43
N ALA A 17 11.26 -4.10 2.93
CA ALA A 17 10.98 -2.93 2.13
C ALA A 17 12.22 -2.55 1.32
N ILE A 18 12.03 -2.28 0.04
CA ILE A 18 13.08 -1.87 -0.88
C ILE A 18 12.88 -0.38 -1.16
N SER A 19 13.85 0.43 -0.73
CA SER A 19 13.80 1.88 -0.97
C SER A 19 13.88 2.21 -2.45
N LEU A 20 13.01 3.10 -2.91
CA LEU A 20 13.03 3.65 -4.26
C LEU A 20 13.86 4.94 -4.37
N ALA A 21 14.62 5.31 -3.32
CA ALA A 21 15.54 6.45 -3.34
C ALA A 21 16.54 6.45 -4.52
N PRO A 22 17.08 5.30 -4.98
CA PRO A 22 17.92 5.27 -6.18
C PRO A 22 17.22 5.72 -7.46
N LEU A 23 15.88 5.71 -7.48
CA LEU A 23 15.05 6.20 -8.59
C LEU A 23 14.57 7.64 -8.38
N GLY A 24 15.01 8.30 -7.30
CA GLY A 24 14.57 9.65 -6.93
C GLY A 24 13.23 9.71 -6.19
N ALA A 25 12.70 8.56 -5.76
CA ALA A 25 11.43 8.41 -5.06
C ALA A 25 11.65 8.20 -3.55
N LYS A 26 10.71 8.63 -2.70
CA LYS A 26 10.81 8.44 -1.22
C LYS A 26 10.08 7.19 -0.74
N GLU A 27 9.33 6.57 -1.63
CA GLU A 27 8.49 5.42 -1.40
C GLU A 27 9.31 4.13 -1.25
N TYR A 28 8.61 3.09 -0.79
CA TYR A 28 9.15 1.74 -0.68
C TYR A 28 8.35 0.78 -1.54
N ALA A 29 9.02 -0.26 -2.02
CA ALA A 29 8.40 -1.35 -2.76
C ALA A 29 8.68 -2.71 -2.10
N TRP A 30 7.82 -3.68 -2.35
CA TRP A 30 7.93 -5.04 -1.83
C TRP A 30 7.82 -6.07 -2.94
N GLU A 31 8.52 -7.19 -2.77
CA GLU A 31 8.25 -8.42 -3.53
C GLU A 31 6.86 -8.98 -3.17
N MET A 32 6.24 -9.70 -4.10
CA MET A 32 4.83 -10.12 -4.00
C MET A 32 4.43 -10.66 -2.61
N GLN A 33 5.17 -11.63 -2.07
CA GLN A 33 4.77 -12.25 -0.79
C GLN A 33 4.63 -11.22 0.33
N HIS A 34 5.56 -10.26 0.39
CA HIS A 34 5.56 -9.21 1.39
C HIS A 34 4.57 -8.10 1.04
N ALA A 35 4.34 -7.82 -0.24
CA ALA A 35 3.30 -6.89 -0.67
C ALA A 35 1.90 -7.37 -0.24
N LEU A 36 1.62 -8.67 -0.36
CA LEU A 36 0.37 -9.27 0.14
C LEU A 36 0.27 -9.23 1.68
N GLU A 37 1.38 -9.42 2.39
CA GLU A 37 1.42 -9.22 3.84
C GLU A 37 1.17 -7.76 4.24
N VAL A 38 1.70 -6.78 3.49
CA VAL A 38 1.39 -5.35 3.67
C VAL A 38 -0.09 -5.09 3.44
N VAL A 39 -0.70 -5.66 2.38
CA VAL A 39 -2.14 -5.53 2.14
C VAL A 39 -2.96 -6.06 3.32
N ARG A 40 -2.58 -7.23 3.86
CA ARG A 40 -3.24 -7.80 5.04
C ARG A 40 -3.07 -6.90 6.27
N PHE A 41 -1.86 -6.42 6.52
CA PHE A 41 -1.59 -5.48 7.60
C PHE A 41 -2.47 -4.22 7.47
N CYS A 42 -2.58 -3.66 6.27
CA CYS A 42 -3.42 -2.49 6.01
C CYS A 42 -4.89 -2.77 6.34
N GLN A 43 -5.41 -3.91 5.88
CA GLN A 43 -6.78 -4.34 6.15
C GLN A 43 -7.04 -4.47 7.67
N ASP A 44 -6.14 -5.13 8.39
CA ASP A 44 -6.27 -5.37 9.83
C ASP A 44 -6.15 -4.06 10.67
N ASN A 45 -5.56 -3.00 10.10
CA ASN A 45 -5.32 -1.73 10.78
C ASN A 45 -6.16 -0.56 10.25
N GLY A 46 -7.17 -0.83 9.41
CA GLY A 46 -8.05 0.22 8.88
C GLY A 46 -7.35 1.20 7.94
N VAL A 47 -6.29 0.76 7.25
CA VAL A 47 -5.53 1.53 6.27
C VAL A 47 -6.00 1.15 4.87
N ALA A 48 -6.43 2.14 4.07
CA ALA A 48 -6.86 1.91 2.69
C ALA A 48 -5.65 1.91 1.74
N ILE A 49 -5.77 1.21 0.61
CA ILE A 49 -4.77 1.21 -0.47
C ILE A 49 -5.34 1.94 -1.68
N LEU A 50 -4.86 3.17 -1.91
CA LEU A 50 -5.34 4.03 -2.98
C LEU A 50 -4.86 3.59 -4.36
N GLY A 51 -3.81 2.76 -4.43
CA GLY A 51 -3.18 2.39 -5.68
C GLY A 51 -1.79 1.80 -5.47
N GLY A 52 -1.04 1.73 -6.55
CA GLY A 52 0.36 1.33 -6.51
C GLY A 52 1.03 1.36 -7.86
N ASP A 53 2.36 1.37 -7.82
CA ASP A 53 3.23 1.27 -8.98
C ASP A 53 3.85 -0.11 -9.06
N VAL A 54 4.02 -0.60 -10.28
CA VAL A 54 4.71 -1.85 -10.58
C VAL A 54 6.13 -1.52 -11.07
N LEU A 55 7.10 -2.13 -10.42
CA LEU A 55 8.51 -2.02 -10.77
C LEU A 55 9.08 -3.41 -11.08
N GLU A 56 10.21 -3.42 -11.77
CA GLU A 56 10.93 -4.63 -12.11
C GLU A 56 12.33 -4.59 -11.48
N ARG A 57 12.71 -5.67 -10.80
CA ARG A 57 14.08 -5.92 -10.34
C ARG A 57 14.85 -6.66 -11.44
N THR A 58 15.82 -5.98 -12.04
CA THR A 58 16.65 -6.55 -13.11
C THR A 58 17.82 -7.34 -12.55
N ASP A 59 18.54 -8.04 -13.43
CA ASP A 59 19.83 -8.62 -13.09
C ASP A 59 20.79 -7.54 -12.61
N GLY A 60 21.63 -7.91 -11.63
CA GLY A 60 22.47 -6.96 -10.91
C GLY A 60 21.74 -6.18 -9.80
N ASN A 61 20.51 -6.56 -9.45
CA ASN A 61 19.72 -5.98 -8.34
C ASN A 61 19.30 -4.52 -8.55
N ASN A 62 19.38 -4.00 -9.78
CA ASN A 62 18.83 -2.69 -10.13
C ASN A 62 17.30 -2.74 -10.21
N ILE A 63 16.67 -1.58 -10.00
CA ILE A 63 15.22 -1.41 -10.07
C ILE A 63 14.91 -0.49 -11.24
N LYS A 64 13.84 -0.77 -11.98
CA LYS A 64 13.31 0.13 -13.02
C LYS A 64 11.79 0.16 -12.97
N TYR A 65 11.20 1.25 -13.43
CA TYR A 65 9.75 1.34 -13.63
C TYR A 65 9.30 0.45 -14.77
N THR A 66 8.16 -0.23 -14.63
CA THR A 66 7.46 -0.85 -15.77
C THR A 66 6.50 0.14 -16.44
N TYR A 67 6.24 1.28 -15.80
CA TYR A 67 5.20 2.26 -16.15
C TYR A 67 3.77 1.73 -16.02
N ASP A 68 3.59 0.55 -15.43
CA ASP A 68 2.28 0.05 -15.03
C ASP A 68 1.97 0.55 -13.61
N ASN A 69 0.73 1.01 -13.42
CA ASN A 69 0.20 1.37 -12.12
C ASN A 69 -1.30 1.08 -12.05
N TRP A 70 -1.87 1.22 -10.85
CA TRP A 70 -3.31 1.22 -10.66
C TRP A 70 -3.68 2.24 -9.60
N TYR A 71 -4.94 2.69 -9.64
CA TYR A 71 -5.52 3.53 -8.61
C TYR A 71 -6.96 3.10 -8.32
N LEU A 72 -7.44 3.42 -7.14
CA LEU A 72 -8.79 3.18 -6.69
C LEU A 72 -9.26 4.34 -5.80
N VAL A 73 -10.37 4.96 -6.17
CA VAL A 73 -10.96 6.08 -5.43
C VAL A 73 -12.10 5.58 -4.54
N GLN A 74 -12.25 6.18 -3.36
CA GLN A 74 -13.41 5.97 -2.48
C GLN A 74 -14.68 6.50 -3.13
N VAL A 75 -15.77 5.73 -3.11
CA VAL A 75 -17.03 6.14 -3.76
C VAL A 75 -18.24 5.82 -2.87
N ASN A 76 -18.88 6.87 -2.34
CA ASN A 76 -20.16 6.79 -1.60
C ASN A 76 -20.24 5.67 -0.55
N GLU A 77 -19.11 5.31 0.05
CA GLU A 77 -18.99 4.23 1.03
C GLU A 77 -18.26 4.77 2.27
N ASP A 78 -18.54 4.20 3.44
CA ASP A 78 -17.79 4.55 4.64
C ASP A 78 -16.33 4.06 4.57
N TRP A 79 -15.50 4.56 5.48
CA TRP A 79 -14.07 4.25 5.49
C TRP A 79 -13.77 2.76 5.62
N ALA A 80 -14.52 2.02 6.45
CA ALA A 80 -14.26 0.60 6.69
C ALA A 80 -14.57 -0.24 5.43
N ASN A 81 -15.67 0.08 4.75
CA ASN A 81 -16.03 -0.52 3.46
C ASN A 81 -14.98 -0.18 2.39
N TYR A 82 -14.49 1.06 2.36
CA TYR A 82 -13.42 1.45 1.45
C TYR A 82 -12.10 0.71 1.72
N VAL A 83 -11.69 0.55 2.99
CA VAL A 83 -10.51 -0.25 3.38
C VAL A 83 -10.64 -1.68 2.86
N SER A 84 -11.79 -2.33 3.12
CA SER A 84 -12.05 -3.70 2.67
C SER A 84 -11.97 -3.83 1.14
N ARG A 85 -12.64 -2.93 0.42
CA ARG A 85 -12.67 -2.92 -1.05
C ARG A 85 -11.30 -2.62 -1.65
N SER A 86 -10.57 -1.66 -1.09
CA SER A 86 -9.25 -1.26 -1.57
C SER A 86 -8.18 -2.33 -1.35
N CYS A 87 -8.18 -3.00 -0.19
CA CYS A 87 -7.26 -4.11 0.08
C CYS A 87 -7.54 -5.32 -0.82
N LYS A 88 -8.83 -5.64 -1.04
CA LYS A 88 -9.21 -6.67 -2.01
C LYS A 88 -8.73 -6.33 -3.42
N TYR A 89 -8.97 -5.10 -3.87
CA TYR A 89 -8.56 -4.66 -5.20
C TYR A 89 -7.03 -4.65 -5.38
N ALA A 90 -6.28 -4.22 -4.37
CA ALA A 90 -4.81 -4.28 -4.38
C ALA A 90 -4.30 -5.72 -4.52
N THR A 91 -4.91 -6.67 -3.80
CA THR A 91 -4.60 -8.11 -3.92
C THR A 91 -4.84 -8.60 -5.35
N GLU A 92 -6.00 -8.30 -5.92
CA GLU A 92 -6.35 -8.65 -7.31
C GLU A 92 -5.34 -8.06 -8.31
N LYS A 93 -4.88 -6.83 -8.10
CA LYS A 93 -3.88 -6.17 -8.96
C LYS A 93 -2.50 -6.80 -8.86
N ILE A 94 -2.03 -7.10 -7.65
CA ILE A 94 -0.74 -7.80 -7.46
C ILE A 94 -0.75 -9.13 -8.22
N LEU A 95 -1.81 -9.92 -8.06
CA LEU A 95 -1.95 -11.21 -8.76
C LEU A 95 -2.05 -11.04 -10.28
N PHE A 96 -2.86 -10.08 -10.75
CA PHE A 96 -2.98 -9.77 -12.18
C PHE A 96 -1.63 -9.44 -12.82
N PHE A 97 -0.79 -8.62 -12.19
CA PHE A 97 0.50 -8.25 -12.77
C PHE A 97 1.50 -9.39 -12.78
N LEU A 98 1.46 -10.29 -11.80
CA LEU A 98 2.27 -11.50 -11.82
C LEU A 98 1.90 -12.42 -12.97
N GLU A 99 0.61 -12.62 -13.22
CA GLU A 99 0.12 -13.44 -14.34
C GLU A 99 0.46 -12.79 -15.69
N ARG A 100 0.34 -11.46 -15.78
CA ARG A 100 0.61 -10.70 -17.01
C ARG A 100 2.10 -10.63 -17.35
N LEU A 101 2.99 -10.67 -16.35
CA LEU A 101 4.43 -10.49 -16.51
C LEU A 101 5.22 -11.63 -15.83
N PRO A 102 5.02 -12.90 -16.25
CA PRO A 102 5.51 -14.07 -15.53
C PRO A 102 7.04 -14.19 -15.50
N ASP A 103 7.73 -13.64 -16.49
CA ASP A 103 9.19 -13.69 -16.60
C ASP A 103 9.90 -12.56 -15.84
N LYS A 104 9.14 -11.67 -15.18
CA LYS A 104 9.66 -10.48 -14.50
C LYS A 104 9.68 -10.68 -12.99
N ARG A 105 10.76 -10.22 -12.35
CA ARG A 105 10.81 -10.05 -10.89
C ARG A 105 10.13 -8.74 -10.52
N LEU A 106 8.84 -8.81 -10.20
CA LEU A 106 8.05 -7.62 -9.88
C LEU A 106 8.23 -7.16 -8.44
N LEU A 107 8.21 -5.84 -8.27
CA LEU A 107 8.09 -5.15 -7.00
C LEU A 107 6.85 -4.25 -7.05
N PHE A 108 6.21 -4.07 -5.90
CA PHE A 108 4.99 -3.28 -5.77
C PHE A 108 5.19 -2.17 -4.75
N ALA A 109 5.06 -0.91 -5.17
CA ALA A 109 4.97 0.23 -4.28
C ALA A 109 3.50 0.53 -4.03
N LEU A 110 3.06 0.51 -2.76
CA LEU A 110 1.64 0.64 -2.40
C LEU A 110 1.37 2.02 -1.84
N VAL A 111 0.41 2.73 -2.43
CA VAL A 111 -0.03 4.04 -1.96
C VAL A 111 -1.08 3.85 -0.89
N MET A 112 -0.75 4.21 0.35
CA MET A 112 -1.59 3.96 1.53
C MET A 112 -2.23 5.24 2.05
N ALA A 113 -3.44 5.14 2.59
CA ALA A 113 -4.12 6.24 3.25
C ALA A 113 -4.76 5.80 4.57
N ARG A 114 -4.66 6.66 5.58
CA ARG A 114 -5.38 6.49 6.85
C ARG A 114 -6.65 7.32 6.82
N GLY A 115 -7.70 6.77 7.41
CA GLY A 115 -9.02 7.40 7.42
C GLY A 115 -9.04 8.70 8.23
N PRO A 116 -10.14 9.46 8.15
CA PRO A 116 -10.35 10.57 9.05
C PRO A 116 -10.19 10.07 10.49
N GLN A 117 -9.21 10.63 11.21
CA GLN A 117 -9.08 10.37 12.64
C GLN A 117 -10.42 10.72 13.26
N ALA A 118 -11.02 9.80 14.02
CA ALA A 118 -12.15 10.16 14.85
C ALA A 118 -11.64 11.26 15.78
N THR A 119 -11.96 12.51 15.50
CA THR A 119 -11.87 13.56 16.49
C THR A 119 -12.80 13.13 17.61
N GLU A 120 -12.24 12.60 18.69
CA GLU A 120 -12.88 12.69 19.99
C GLU A 120 -13.03 14.19 20.28
N SER A 121 -14.11 14.77 19.80
CA SER A 121 -14.43 16.16 20.03
C SER A 121 -15.93 16.27 20.26
N LEU A 122 -16.24 16.56 21.52
CA LEU A 122 -17.53 16.90 22.12
C LEU A 122 -18.57 15.78 22.23
N ARG A 123 -18.35 14.88 23.20
CA ARG A 123 -19.46 14.59 24.13
C ARG A 123 -19.48 15.70 25.17
N ILE A 124 -20.25 16.77 24.91
CA ILE A 124 -20.76 17.58 26.02
C ILE A 124 -21.78 16.67 26.74
N PRO A 125 -21.55 16.27 28.00
CA PRO A 125 -22.60 15.57 28.74
C PRO A 125 -23.83 16.49 28.82
N PRO A 126 -25.06 15.96 28.68
CA PRO A 126 -26.24 16.79 28.86
C PRO A 126 -26.18 17.42 30.25
N ASP A 127 -26.43 18.73 30.29
CA ASP A 127 -26.39 19.55 31.51
C ASP A 127 -27.14 18.86 32.66
N VAL A 128 -26.48 18.86 33.83
CA VAL A 128 -27.02 18.49 35.15
C VAL A 128 -28.10 19.47 35.59
#